data_AF-A0A970HGH5-F1
#
_entry.id   AF-A0A970HGH5-F1
#
_cell.length_a   1.000
_cell.length_b   1.000
_cell.length_c   1.000
_cell.angle_alpha   90.00
_cell.angle_beta   90.00
_cell.angle_gamma   90.00
#
_symmetry.space_group_name_H-M   'P 1'
#
loop_
_entity.id
_entity.type
_entity.pdbx_description
1 polymer ?
#
loop_
_entity_poly.entity_id
_entity_poly.type
_entity_poly.pdbx_seq_one_letter_code
_entity_poly.pdbx_strand_id
1 'polypeptide(L)'
;MKNGKYLNVRRMAIIGILGAVSIVLGFTPLGFIPIGPTRATTMHIPVIIAALAEGPIVGASVGLIFGLFSIFQAITNPTPVSVVFYNPIVSVLPRVLIGITSYYAYVAVKKMGNKRTLLMLNIIWLAILAYLCYGIYLNIVNSDGILLILMNILLIILVLLMSYFSFKRMGSQSLDVIIATIVGTLTNTVGVLSAIYLLHAEKFVAGLGLDISAARKTIFGLAFTNGIPEVIIAIIVVVSVIGALKLKERE
;
A
#
# COMPACT_ATOMS: atom_id res chain seq x y z
N MET A 1 8.68 -0.42 37.66
CA MET A 1 7.71 -1.45 37.23
C MET A 1 7.21 -1.10 35.84
N LYS A 2 7.26 -2.06 34.89
CA LYS A 2 6.78 -1.94 33.51
C LYS A 2 5.26 -1.77 33.50
N ASN A 3 4.75 -0.55 33.31
CA ASN A 3 3.31 -0.35 33.12
C ASN A 3 2.91 -0.69 31.68
N GLY A 4 1.96 -1.60 31.57
CA GLY A 4 1.56 -2.29 30.36
C GLY A 4 0.62 -1.49 29.46
N LYS A 5 0.77 -1.75 28.16
CA LYS A 5 -0.25 -2.03 27.12
C LYS A 5 -1.54 -1.19 26.97
N TYR A 6 -1.82 -0.15 27.74
CA TYR A 6 -3.01 0.68 27.53
C TYR A 6 -2.71 1.92 26.68
N LEU A 7 -3.66 2.28 25.82
CA LEU A 7 -3.61 3.45 24.93
C LEU A 7 -3.34 4.70 25.76
N ASN A 8 -2.11 5.22 25.69
CA ASN A 8 -1.78 6.51 26.28
C ASN A 8 -2.51 7.64 25.51
N VAL A 9 -2.79 8.77 26.14
CA VAL A 9 -3.47 9.94 25.53
C VAL A 9 -2.81 10.33 24.21
N ARG A 10 -1.46 10.31 24.14
CA ARG A 10 -0.71 10.52 22.89
C ARG A 10 -1.12 9.54 21.78
N ARG A 11 -1.24 8.24 22.11
CA ARG A 11 -1.63 7.20 21.14
C ARG A 11 -3.07 7.37 20.67
N MET A 12 -3.98 7.72 21.58
CA MET A 12 -5.37 8.03 21.22
C MET A 12 -5.44 9.24 20.28
N ALA A 13 -4.69 10.30 20.57
CA ALA A 13 -4.59 11.47 19.70
C ALA A 13 -4.03 11.12 18.32
N ILE A 14 -3.00 10.27 18.23
CA ILE A 14 -2.42 9.83 16.96
C ILE A 14 -3.41 8.96 16.16
N ILE A 15 -4.16 8.06 16.82
CA ILE A 15 -5.24 7.31 16.17
C ILE A 15 -6.28 8.27 15.61
N GLY A 16 -6.68 9.28 16.37
CA GLY A 16 -7.65 10.30 15.94
C GLY A 16 -7.16 11.11 14.74
N ILE A 17 -5.93 11.64 14.81
CA ILE A 17 -5.35 12.45 13.73
C ILE A 17 -5.13 11.62 12.46
N LEU A 18 -4.46 10.48 12.56
CA LEU A 18 -4.18 9.64 11.38
C LEU A 18 -5.44 8.96 10.84
N GLY A 19 -6.40 8.63 11.70
CA GLY A 19 -7.73 8.17 11.30
C GLY A 19 -8.51 9.24 10.54
N ALA A 20 -8.49 10.49 11.01
CA ALA A 20 -9.09 11.62 10.29
C ALA A 20 -8.40 11.86 8.95
N VAL A 21 -7.07 11.79 8.88
CA VAL A 21 -6.32 11.88 7.62
C VAL A 21 -6.73 10.76 6.65
N SER A 22 -6.88 9.52 7.11
CA SER A 22 -7.39 8.41 6.28
C SER A 22 -8.77 8.70 5.70
N ILE A 23 -9.68 9.28 6.49
CA ILE A 23 -11.02 9.68 6.04
C ILE A 23 -10.95 10.81 5.00
N VAL A 24 -10.15 11.85 5.26
CA VAL A 24 -9.97 12.98 4.33
C VAL A 24 -9.36 12.52 3.02
N LEU A 25 -8.36 11.65 3.05
CA LEU A 25 -7.78 11.05 1.85
C LEU A 25 -8.84 10.27 1.07
N GLY A 26 -9.73 9.56 1.74
CA GLY A 26 -10.80 8.83 1.07
C GLY A 26 -11.86 9.74 0.44
N PHE A 27 -12.19 10.89 1.02
CA PHE A 27 -13.09 11.87 0.41
C PHE A 27 -12.45 12.71 -0.70
N THR A 28 -11.12 12.75 -0.78
CA THR A 28 -10.40 13.56 -1.77
C THR A 28 -9.87 12.69 -2.92
N PRO A 29 -9.64 13.27 -4.11
CA PRO A 29 -9.01 12.56 -5.23
C PRO A 29 -7.61 12.03 -4.91
N LEU A 30 -6.98 12.52 -3.83
CA LEU A 30 -5.66 12.09 -3.39
C LEU A 30 -5.64 10.64 -2.91
N GLY A 31 -6.76 10.12 -2.40
CA GLY A 31 -6.91 8.73 -1.97
C GLY A 31 -6.84 7.72 -3.12
N PHE A 32 -7.14 8.16 -4.34
CA PHE A 32 -7.27 7.33 -5.54
C PHE A 32 -6.65 8.01 -6.75
N ILE A 33 -5.37 7.73 -7.02
CA ILE A 33 -4.70 8.30 -8.19
C ILE A 33 -5.08 7.46 -9.41
N PRO A 34 -5.73 8.04 -10.43
CA PRO A 34 -6.04 7.32 -11.67
C PRO A 34 -4.75 7.07 -12.44
N ILE A 35 -4.46 5.80 -12.71
CA ILE A 35 -3.29 5.34 -13.46
C ILE A 35 -3.78 4.39 -14.56
N GLY A 36 -4.04 4.96 -15.74
CA GLY A 36 -4.62 4.20 -16.85
C GLY A 36 -6.05 3.73 -16.54
N PRO A 37 -6.40 2.44 -16.75
CA PRO A 37 -7.76 1.93 -16.56
C PRO A 37 -8.14 1.72 -15.08
N THR A 38 -7.23 1.91 -14.14
CA THR A 38 -7.41 1.58 -12.72
C THR A 38 -7.03 2.75 -11.80
N ARG A 39 -7.39 2.65 -10.52
CA ARG A 39 -7.09 3.66 -9.50
C ARG A 39 -6.14 3.08 -8.46
N ALA A 40 -4.95 3.66 -8.30
CA ALA A 40 -4.02 3.34 -7.20
C ALA A 40 -4.51 3.98 -5.91
N THR A 41 -4.51 3.19 -4.82
CA THR A 41 -4.94 3.64 -3.50
C THR A 41 -3.77 4.17 -2.67
N THR A 42 -3.95 5.31 -2.02
CA THR A 42 -2.97 5.89 -1.07
C THR A 42 -3.48 5.88 0.37
N MET A 43 -4.72 5.44 0.59
CA MET A 43 -5.41 5.53 1.88
C MET A 43 -4.84 4.63 2.99
N HIS A 44 -4.03 3.63 2.64
CA HIS A 44 -3.33 2.79 3.61
C HIS A 44 -2.07 3.44 4.20
N ILE A 45 -1.58 4.53 3.61
CA ILE A 45 -0.35 5.21 4.06
C ILE A 45 -0.43 5.67 5.53
N PRO A 46 -1.52 6.32 6.01
CA PRO A 46 -1.62 6.71 7.42
C PRO A 46 -1.59 5.51 8.38
N VAL A 47 -2.10 4.35 7.96
CA VAL A 47 -2.07 3.10 8.74
C VAL A 47 -0.63 2.63 8.93
N ILE A 48 0.18 2.66 7.87
CA ILE A 48 1.60 2.31 7.92
C ILE A 48 2.36 3.30 8.82
N ILE A 49 2.12 4.60 8.68
CA ILE A 49 2.77 5.62 9.51
C ILE A 49 2.42 5.40 11.00
N ALA A 50 1.14 5.19 11.31
CA ALA A 50 0.65 4.90 12.65
C ALA A 50 1.35 3.66 13.25
N ALA A 51 1.46 2.59 12.46
CA ALA A 51 2.10 1.35 12.87
C ALA A 51 3.60 1.56 13.17
N LEU A 52 4.32 2.25 12.29
CA LEU A 52 5.76 2.46 12.42
C LEU A 52 6.13 3.47 13.49
N ALA A 53 5.27 4.46 13.76
CA ALA A 53 5.50 5.47 14.78
C ALA A 53 5.14 4.98 16.19
N GLU A 54 3.98 4.36 16.38
CA GLU A 54 3.43 4.09 17.71
C GLU A 54 3.22 2.60 18.04
N GLY A 55 3.32 1.74 17.02
CA GLY A 55 3.23 0.29 17.16
C GLY A 55 1.97 -0.34 16.54
N PRO A 56 1.87 -1.68 16.61
CA PRO A 56 0.92 -2.45 15.79
C PRO A 56 -0.54 -2.22 16.19
N ILE A 57 -0.82 -1.96 17.48
CA ILE A 57 -2.19 -1.71 17.97
C ILE A 57 -2.72 -0.37 17.44
N VAL A 58 -1.87 0.65 17.40
CA VAL A 58 -2.22 1.98 16.89
C VAL A 58 -2.42 1.91 15.37
N GLY A 59 -1.53 1.24 14.65
CA GLY A 59 -1.71 0.92 13.24
C GLY A 59 -3.01 0.16 12.97
N ALA A 60 -3.27 -0.94 13.68
CA ALA A 60 -4.48 -1.74 13.53
C ALA A 60 -5.77 -0.92 13.77
N SER A 61 -5.74 0.01 14.74
CA SER A 61 -6.87 0.89 15.06
C SER A 61 -7.15 1.89 13.93
N VAL A 62 -6.11 2.51 13.36
CA VAL A 62 -6.25 3.39 12.18
C VAL A 62 -6.71 2.57 10.96
N GLY A 63 -6.20 1.33 10.81
CA GLY A 63 -6.65 0.38 9.80
C GLY A 63 -8.12 0.01 9.92
N LEU A 64 -8.63 -0.15 11.15
CA LEU A 64 -10.05 -0.38 11.39
C LEU A 64 -10.88 0.84 10.95
N ILE A 65 -10.47 2.05 11.31
CA ILE A 65 -11.14 3.29 10.86
C ILE A 65 -11.17 3.37 9.34
N PHE A 66 -10.04 3.11 8.68
CA PHE A 66 -9.95 3.08 7.22
C PHE A 66 -10.86 1.99 6.61
N GLY A 67 -10.89 0.79 7.20
CA GLY A 67 -11.75 -0.30 6.75
C GLY A 67 -13.25 0.02 6.85
N LEU A 68 -13.69 0.58 7.97
CA LEU A 68 -15.06 1.04 8.16
C LEU A 68 -15.41 2.19 7.21
N PHE A 69 -14.47 3.11 7.00
CA PHE A 69 -14.64 4.19 6.04
C PHE A 69 -14.76 3.68 4.60
N SER A 70 -14.04 2.60 4.25
CA SER A 70 -14.16 1.95 2.94
C SER A 70 -15.58 1.40 2.71
N ILE A 71 -16.19 0.81 3.74
CA ILE A 71 -17.60 0.37 3.69
C ILE A 71 -18.53 1.58 3.51
N PHE A 72 -18.35 2.62 4.33
CA PHE A 72 -19.14 3.85 4.25
C PHE A 72 -19.09 4.45 2.84
N GLN A 73 -17.89 4.58 2.27
CA GLN A 73 -17.70 5.10 0.92
C GLN A 73 -18.36 4.23 -0.15
N ALA A 74 -18.29 2.90 -0.03
CA ALA A 74 -18.94 1.98 -0.96
C ALA A 74 -20.48 2.14 -0.96
N ILE A 75 -21.05 2.58 0.16
CA ILE A 75 -22.49 2.83 0.31
C ILE A 75 -22.84 4.21 -0.26
N THR A 76 -22.07 5.26 0.06
CA THR A 76 -22.41 6.64 -0.33
C THR A 76 -22.07 6.96 -1.78
N ASN A 77 -21.06 6.31 -2.36
CA ASN A 77 -20.64 6.49 -3.76
C ASN A 77 -20.59 5.13 -4.47
N PRO A 78 -21.75 4.52 -4.77
CA PRO A 78 -21.81 3.19 -5.33
C PRO A 78 -21.23 3.14 -6.76
N THR A 79 -20.38 2.15 -7.00
CA THR A 79 -19.89 1.80 -8.33
C THR A 79 -20.20 0.32 -8.60
N PRO A 80 -20.22 -0.16 -9.85
CA PRO A 80 -20.50 -1.56 -10.16
C PRO A 80 -19.61 -2.56 -9.40
N VAL A 81 -18.39 -2.16 -9.06
CA VAL A 81 -17.45 -2.95 -8.26
C VAL A 81 -17.52 -2.68 -6.75
N SER A 82 -18.21 -1.63 -6.29
CA SER A 82 -18.22 -1.28 -4.85
C SER A 82 -18.99 -2.28 -3.98
N VAL A 83 -19.88 -3.08 -4.58
CA VAL A 83 -20.71 -4.06 -3.87
C VAL A 83 -19.88 -5.09 -3.10
N VAL A 84 -18.69 -5.45 -3.61
CA VAL A 84 -17.81 -6.42 -2.92
C VAL A 84 -17.23 -5.85 -1.62
N PHE A 85 -17.18 -4.53 -1.49
CA PHE A 85 -16.66 -3.84 -0.30
C PHE A 85 -17.70 -3.72 0.82
N TYR A 86 -18.96 -4.13 0.61
CA TYR A 86 -19.92 -4.25 1.72
C TYR A 86 -19.56 -5.37 2.69
N ASN A 87 -18.80 -6.37 2.23
CA ASN A 87 -18.33 -7.44 3.10
C ASN A 87 -17.16 -6.95 3.98
N PRO A 88 -17.29 -6.95 5.33
CA PRO A 88 -16.22 -6.50 6.22
C PRO A 88 -14.94 -7.34 6.13
N ILE A 89 -15.02 -8.58 5.67
CA ILE A 89 -13.82 -9.42 5.44
C ILE A 89 -13.01 -8.87 4.27
N VAL A 90 -13.68 -8.37 3.23
CA VAL A 90 -13.00 -7.76 2.08
C VAL A 90 -12.51 -6.36 2.44
N SER A 91 -13.26 -5.58 3.23
CA SER A 91 -12.99 -4.15 3.49
C SER A 91 -12.18 -3.85 4.76
N VAL A 92 -12.42 -4.55 5.87
CA VAL A 92 -11.81 -4.23 7.18
C VAL A 92 -10.60 -5.10 7.46
N LEU A 93 -10.70 -6.40 7.21
CA LEU A 93 -9.65 -7.35 7.60
C LEU A 93 -8.28 -7.02 6.99
N PRO A 94 -8.12 -6.83 5.66
CA PRO A 94 -6.83 -6.45 5.10
C PRO A 94 -6.28 -5.16 5.71
N ARG A 95 -7.15 -4.19 6.05
CA ARG A 95 -6.73 -2.86 6.53
C ARG A 95 -6.19 -2.90 7.95
N VAL A 96 -6.82 -3.68 8.82
CA VAL A 96 -6.30 -3.96 10.15
C VAL A 96 -4.97 -4.70 10.06
N LEU A 97 -4.86 -5.67 9.14
CA LEU A 97 -3.64 -6.44 8.94
C LEU A 97 -2.47 -5.57 8.49
N ILE A 98 -2.66 -4.52 7.68
CA ILE A 98 -1.59 -3.58 7.29
C ILE A 98 -0.84 -3.05 8.51
N GLY A 99 -1.56 -2.62 9.54
CA GLY A 99 -0.96 -2.06 10.75
C GLY A 99 -0.12 -3.09 11.53
N ILE A 100 -0.54 -4.35 11.49
CA ILE A 100 0.15 -5.45 12.16
C ILE A 100 1.38 -5.89 11.34
N THR A 101 1.20 -6.17 10.06
CA THR A 101 2.24 -6.71 9.17
C THR A 101 3.36 -5.71 8.94
N SER A 102 3.04 -4.43 8.73
CA SER A 102 4.06 -3.39 8.55
C SER A 102 4.96 -3.23 9.78
N TYR A 103 4.39 -3.22 10.99
CA TYR A 103 5.18 -3.12 12.22
C TYR A 103 6.08 -4.33 12.42
N TYR A 104 5.55 -5.55 12.27
CA TYR A 104 6.35 -6.75 12.45
C TYR A 104 7.42 -6.91 11.36
N ALA A 105 7.14 -6.51 10.12
CA ALA A 105 8.13 -6.43 9.06
C ALA A 105 9.26 -5.44 9.42
N TYR A 106 8.91 -4.25 9.92
CA TYR A 106 9.89 -3.28 10.40
C TYR A 106 10.80 -3.86 11.49
N VAL A 107 10.21 -4.50 12.51
CA VAL A 107 10.97 -5.10 13.61
C VAL A 107 11.84 -6.26 13.13
N ALA A 108 11.35 -7.10 12.21
CA ALA A 108 12.11 -8.23 11.67
C ALA A 108 13.33 -7.75 10.88
N VAL A 109 13.13 -6.81 9.96
CA VAL A 109 14.19 -6.28 9.10
C VAL A 109 15.24 -5.51 9.89
N LYS A 110 14.80 -4.73 10.90
CA LYS A 110 15.71 -4.02 11.80
C LYS A 110 16.68 -4.96 12.53
N LYS A 111 16.29 -6.22 12.78
CA LYS A 111 17.15 -7.24 13.39
C LYS A 111 18.14 -7.89 12.40
N MET A 112 17.87 -7.84 11.09
CA MET A 112 18.66 -8.51 10.06
C MET A 112 19.94 -7.75 9.68
N GLY A 113 20.00 -6.46 10.00
CA GLY A 113 21.16 -5.61 9.74
C GLY A 113 21.24 -5.08 8.31
N ASN A 114 21.94 -3.95 8.14
CA ASN A 114 21.88 -3.11 6.95
C ASN A 114 22.24 -3.84 5.63
N LYS A 115 23.29 -4.67 5.64
CA LYS A 115 23.76 -5.39 4.45
C LYS A 115 22.70 -6.34 3.88
N ARG A 116 21.99 -7.07 4.75
CA ARG A 116 20.93 -8.01 4.33
C ARG A 116 19.68 -7.26 3.87
N THR A 117 19.32 -6.19 4.58
CA THR A 117 18.21 -5.31 4.18
C THR A 117 18.43 -4.73 2.79
N LEU A 118 19.63 -4.22 2.49
CA LEU A 118 19.99 -3.72 1.16
C LEU A 118 19.88 -4.81 0.09
N LEU A 119 20.43 -6.01 0.35
CA LEU A 119 20.34 -7.12 -0.60
C LEU A 119 18.88 -7.49 -0.90
N MET A 120 18.01 -7.54 0.11
CA MET A 120 16.58 -7.79 -0.09
C MET A 120 15.92 -6.70 -0.93
N LEU A 121 16.18 -5.42 -0.64
CA LEU A 121 15.64 -4.31 -1.42
C LEU A 121 16.09 -4.37 -2.88
N ASN A 122 17.35 -4.74 -3.14
CA ASN A 122 17.87 -4.84 -4.50
C ASN A 122 17.16 -5.93 -5.31
N ILE A 123 16.88 -7.08 -4.68
CA ILE A 123 16.12 -8.16 -5.31
C ILE A 123 14.70 -7.66 -5.64
N ILE A 124 14.06 -6.95 -4.72
CA ILE A 124 12.72 -6.37 -4.95
C ILE A 124 12.74 -5.36 -6.09
N TRP A 125 13.70 -4.44 -6.11
CA TRP A 125 13.82 -3.44 -7.17
C TRP A 125 14.07 -4.08 -8.53
N LEU A 126 14.95 -5.09 -8.60
CA LEU A 126 15.21 -5.83 -9.82
C LEU A 126 13.97 -6.56 -10.34
N ALA A 127 13.19 -7.18 -9.44
CA ALA A 127 11.93 -7.84 -9.80
C ALA A 127 10.89 -6.84 -10.35
N ILE A 128 10.75 -5.67 -9.73
CA ILE A 128 9.85 -4.60 -10.19
C ILE A 128 10.31 -4.08 -11.56
N LEU A 129 11.62 -3.85 -11.76
CA LEU A 129 12.16 -3.40 -13.04
C LEU A 129 11.92 -4.42 -14.15
N ALA A 130 12.18 -5.71 -13.89
CA ALA A 130 11.92 -6.77 -14.86
C ALA A 130 10.44 -6.83 -15.28
N TYR A 131 9.53 -6.69 -14.31
CA TYR A 131 8.10 -6.63 -14.58
C TYR A 131 7.70 -5.41 -15.42
N LEU A 132 8.18 -4.21 -15.07
CA LEU A 132 7.86 -2.99 -15.82
C LEU A 132 8.40 -3.04 -17.25
N CYS A 133 9.61 -3.58 -17.45
CA CYS A 133 10.17 -3.81 -18.79
C CYS A 133 9.32 -4.78 -19.62
N TYR A 134 8.88 -5.89 -19.02
CA TYR A 134 7.97 -6.84 -19.67
C TYR A 134 6.60 -6.21 -19.96
N GLY A 135 6.09 -5.38 -19.05
CA GLY A 135 4.87 -4.60 -19.24
C GLY A 135 4.96 -3.69 -20.46
N ILE A 136 6.07 -2.96 -20.63
CA ILE A 136 6.30 -2.14 -21.84
C ILE A 136 6.31 -2.99 -23.10
N TYR A 137 6.99 -4.14 -23.09
CA TYR A 137 7.02 -5.05 -24.23
C TYR A 137 5.60 -5.47 -24.66
N LEU A 138 4.76 -5.88 -23.70
CA LEU A 138 3.36 -6.23 -24.00
C LEU A 138 2.54 -5.05 -24.53
N ASN A 139 2.69 -3.86 -23.96
CA ASN A 139 1.98 -2.67 -24.43
C ASN A 139 2.35 -2.31 -25.88
N ILE A 140 3.62 -2.49 -26.26
CA ILE A 140 4.10 -2.27 -27.65
C ILE A 140 3.49 -3.31 -28.59
N VAL A 141 3.48 -4.59 -28.20
CA VAL A 141 2.94 -5.69 -29.03
C VAL A 141 1.42 -5.56 -29.22
N ASN A 142 0.69 -5.18 -28.17
CA ASN A 142 -0.77 -5.04 -28.21
C ASN A 142 -1.25 -3.69 -28.79
N SER A 143 -0.33 -2.79 -29.15
CA SER A 143 -0.64 -1.43 -29.61
C SER A 143 -1.50 -0.64 -28.61
N ASP A 144 -1.21 -0.81 -27.32
CA ASP A 144 -1.87 -0.07 -26.24
C ASP A 144 -1.50 1.42 -26.30
N GLY A 145 -2.37 2.28 -25.75
CA GLY A 145 -2.25 3.74 -25.89
C GLY A 145 -0.92 4.31 -25.39
N ILE A 146 -0.39 5.31 -26.10
CA ILE A 146 0.87 6.03 -25.82
C ILE A 146 1.02 6.43 -24.33
N LEU A 147 -0.08 6.78 -23.68
CA LEU A 147 -0.13 7.18 -22.27
C LEU A 147 0.29 6.07 -21.30
N LEU A 148 -0.06 4.81 -21.57
CA LEU A 148 0.34 3.65 -20.75
C LEU A 148 1.85 3.41 -20.80
N ILE A 149 2.43 3.56 -22.00
CA ILE A 149 3.87 3.43 -22.20
C ILE A 149 4.62 4.53 -21.45
N LEU A 150 4.15 5.79 -21.53
CA LEU A 150 4.74 6.91 -20.80
C LEU A 150 4.66 6.73 -19.27
N MET A 151 3.54 6.25 -18.74
CA MET A 151 3.40 5.95 -17.31
C MET A 151 4.35 4.86 -16.85
N ASN A 152 4.51 3.77 -17.61
CA ASN A 152 5.46 2.71 -17.27
C ASN A 152 6.91 3.20 -17.30
N ILE A 153 7.28 4.05 -18.27
CA ILE A 153 8.60 4.68 -18.31
C ILE A 153 8.82 5.57 -17.08
N LEU A 154 7.83 6.39 -16.69
CA LEU A 154 7.90 7.21 -15.48
C LEU A 154 8.12 6.37 -14.22
N LEU A 155 7.39 5.24 -14.09
CA LEU A 155 7.55 4.31 -12.97
C LEU A 155 8.94 3.67 -12.96
N ILE A 156 9.51 3.31 -14.11
CA ILE A 156 10.89 2.79 -14.20
C ILE A 156 11.89 3.83 -13.71
N ILE A 157 11.79 5.08 -14.17
CA ILE A 157 12.68 6.16 -13.74
C ILE A 157 12.63 6.30 -12.22
N LEU A 158 11.42 6.28 -11.65
CA LEU A 158 11.23 6.42 -10.22
C LEU A 158 11.81 5.23 -9.44
N VAL A 159 11.62 4.00 -9.92
CA VAL A 159 12.23 2.80 -9.32
C VAL A 159 13.76 2.84 -9.38
N LEU A 160 14.34 3.29 -10.50
CA LEU A 160 15.79 3.45 -10.64
C LEU A 160 16.33 4.49 -9.66
N LEU A 161 15.65 5.63 -9.51
CA LEU A 161 16.00 6.65 -8.52
C LEU A 161 15.95 6.05 -7.09
N MET A 162 14.88 5.33 -6.75
CA MET A 162 14.72 4.73 -5.42
C MET A 162 15.76 3.65 -5.13
N SER A 163 16.09 2.83 -6.12
CA SER A 163 17.17 1.85 -6.03
C SER A 163 18.51 2.54 -5.79
N TYR A 164 18.83 3.59 -6.55
CA TYR A 164 20.04 4.39 -6.36
C TYR A 164 20.12 5.05 -4.98
N PHE A 165 19.02 5.65 -4.49
CA PHE A 165 18.95 6.26 -3.16
C PHE A 165 19.14 5.23 -2.06
N SER A 166 18.51 4.05 -2.19
CA SER A 166 18.66 2.93 -1.25
C SER A 166 20.13 2.53 -1.11
N PHE A 167 20.88 2.48 -2.21
CA PHE A 167 22.30 2.11 -2.20
C PHE A 167 23.25 3.17 -1.65
N LYS A 168 23.06 4.45 -2.02
CA LYS A 168 24.11 5.47 -1.87
C LYS A 168 23.89 6.46 -0.73
N ARG A 169 22.65 6.64 -0.25
CA ARG A 169 22.31 7.81 0.59
C ARG A 169 21.40 7.53 1.79
N MET A 170 20.93 6.30 1.98
CA MET A 170 19.98 5.98 3.05
C MET A 170 20.66 5.32 4.25
N GLY A 171 20.40 5.87 5.44
CA GLY A 171 20.76 5.21 6.70
C GLY A 171 19.92 3.94 6.91
N SER A 172 20.43 3.01 7.72
CA SER A 172 19.77 1.73 8.02
C SER A 172 18.30 1.88 8.42
N GLN A 173 17.99 2.91 9.21
CA GLN A 173 16.63 3.17 9.69
C GLN A 173 15.63 3.46 8.57
N SER A 174 16.06 4.09 7.46
CA SER A 174 15.18 4.40 6.35
C SER A 174 14.93 3.20 5.46
N LEU A 175 15.90 2.27 5.36
CA LEU A 175 15.77 1.02 4.61
C LEU A 175 14.77 0.06 5.29
N ASP A 176 14.80 -0.02 6.63
CA ASP A 176 13.83 -0.79 7.40
C ASP A 176 12.38 -0.28 7.16
N VAL A 177 12.22 1.05 7.06
CA VAL A 177 10.93 1.70 6.78
C VAL A 177 10.46 1.39 5.35
N ILE A 178 11.36 1.36 4.36
CA ILE A 178 11.00 0.98 2.98
C ILE A 178 10.40 -0.43 2.96
N ILE A 179 11.08 -1.44 3.54
CA ILE A 179 10.57 -2.82 3.50
C ILE A 179 9.23 -2.92 4.22
N ALA A 180 9.10 -2.30 5.39
CA ALA A 180 7.85 -2.30 6.12
C ALA A 180 6.70 -1.66 5.32
N THR A 181 7.00 -0.62 4.55
CA THR A 181 6.04 0.06 3.67
C THR A 181 5.63 -0.81 2.49
N ILE A 182 6.58 -1.54 1.88
CA ILE A 182 6.32 -2.53 0.84
C ILE A 182 5.38 -3.61 1.38
N VAL A 183 5.71 -4.21 2.53
CA VAL A 183 4.90 -5.27 3.15
C VAL A 183 3.50 -4.76 3.50
N GLY A 184 3.39 -3.57 4.09
CA GLY A 184 2.11 -2.96 4.41
C GLY A 184 1.25 -2.74 3.16
N THR A 185 1.84 -2.21 2.09
CA THR A 185 1.12 -1.96 0.83
C THR A 185 0.68 -3.27 0.17
N LEU A 186 1.57 -4.28 0.09
CA LEU A 186 1.22 -5.60 -0.44
C LEU A 186 0.13 -6.28 0.38
N THR A 187 0.11 -6.10 1.71
CA THR A 187 -0.95 -6.63 2.57
C THR A 187 -2.32 -6.07 2.18
N ASN A 188 -2.39 -4.79 1.80
CA ASN A 188 -3.62 -4.19 1.28
C ASN A 188 -3.99 -4.79 -0.09
N THR A 189 -3.11 -4.65 -1.08
CA THR A 189 -3.41 -5.00 -2.47
C THR A 189 -3.71 -6.49 -2.61
N VAL A 190 -2.84 -7.36 -2.08
CA VAL A 190 -3.02 -8.82 -2.14
C VAL A 190 -4.17 -9.26 -1.24
N GLY A 191 -4.29 -8.72 -0.02
CA GLY A 191 -5.33 -9.12 0.92
C GLY A 191 -6.73 -8.81 0.39
N VAL A 192 -6.93 -7.62 -0.18
CA VAL A 192 -8.21 -7.21 -0.78
C VAL A 192 -8.53 -8.05 -2.00
N LEU A 193 -7.62 -8.13 -2.96
CA LEU A 193 -7.89 -8.82 -4.22
C LEU A 193 -8.04 -10.34 -4.02
N SER A 194 -7.31 -10.93 -3.07
CA SER A 194 -7.48 -12.34 -2.70
C SER A 194 -8.83 -12.57 -2.02
N ALA A 195 -9.25 -11.69 -1.10
CA ALA A 195 -10.57 -11.79 -0.47
C ALA A 195 -11.71 -11.62 -1.50
N ILE A 196 -11.54 -10.71 -2.47
CA ILE A 196 -12.47 -10.56 -3.59
C ILE A 196 -12.51 -11.84 -4.43
N TYR A 197 -11.36 -12.39 -4.81
CA TYR A 197 -11.28 -13.61 -5.60
C TYR A 197 -11.97 -14.80 -4.91
N LEU A 198 -11.78 -14.95 -3.59
CA LEU A 198 -12.34 -16.09 -2.85
C LEU A 198 -13.84 -15.96 -2.58
N LEU A 199 -14.35 -14.74 -2.38
CA LEU A 199 -15.72 -14.54 -1.88
C LEU A 199 -16.67 -13.92 -2.90
N HIS A 200 -16.18 -13.11 -3.85
CA HIS A 200 -17.01 -12.28 -4.74
C HIS A 200 -16.44 -12.11 -6.15
N ALA A 201 -15.65 -13.07 -6.66
CA ALA A 201 -14.97 -12.95 -7.95
C ALA A 201 -15.93 -12.64 -9.12
N GLU A 202 -17.03 -13.39 -9.20
CA GLU A 202 -18.03 -13.22 -10.27
C GLU A 202 -18.63 -11.82 -10.26
N LYS A 203 -19.07 -11.34 -9.09
CA LYS A 203 -19.67 -10.00 -8.92
C LYS A 203 -18.67 -8.89 -9.26
N PHE A 204 -17.41 -9.06 -8.88
CA PHE A 204 -16.36 -8.08 -9.17
C PHE A 204 -16.08 -7.98 -10.67
N VAL A 205 -15.94 -9.12 -11.35
CA VAL A 205 -15.56 -9.18 -12.78
C VAL A 205 -16.75 -8.80 -13.67
N ALA A 206 -17.96 -9.24 -13.31
CA ALA A 206 -19.18 -8.78 -13.96
C ALA A 206 -19.39 -7.26 -13.78
N GLY A 207 -19.05 -6.71 -12.61
CA GLY A 207 -19.05 -5.26 -12.36
C GLY A 207 -18.05 -4.49 -13.22
N LEU A 208 -16.99 -5.13 -13.69
CA LEU A 208 -16.05 -4.56 -14.66
C LEU A 208 -16.52 -4.72 -16.12
N GLY A 209 -17.64 -5.40 -16.36
CA GLY A 209 -18.12 -5.73 -17.71
C GLY A 209 -17.25 -6.76 -18.43
N LEU A 210 -16.48 -7.56 -17.70
CA LEU A 210 -15.56 -8.56 -18.24
C LEU A 210 -16.12 -9.97 -18.10
N ASP A 211 -15.61 -10.89 -18.92
CA ASP A 211 -15.99 -12.30 -18.86
C ASP A 211 -15.48 -12.96 -17.57
N ILE A 212 -16.35 -13.75 -16.94
CA ILE A 212 -16.10 -14.46 -15.68
C ILE A 212 -14.97 -15.49 -15.84
N SER A 213 -14.82 -16.06 -17.05
CA SER A 213 -13.74 -17.00 -17.35
C SER A 213 -12.33 -16.38 -17.16
N ALA A 214 -12.22 -15.06 -17.31
CA ALA A 214 -10.98 -14.31 -17.14
C ALA A 214 -10.75 -13.81 -15.70
N ALA A 215 -11.64 -14.13 -14.75
CA ALA A 215 -11.65 -13.56 -13.40
C ALA A 215 -10.28 -13.64 -12.69
N ARG A 216 -9.63 -14.80 -12.76
CA ARG A 216 -8.30 -15.01 -12.17
C ARG A 216 -7.26 -14.07 -12.79
N LYS A 217 -7.18 -14.03 -14.12
CA LYS A 217 -6.20 -13.21 -14.85
C LYS A 217 -6.43 -11.73 -14.56
N THR A 218 -7.69 -11.29 -14.54
CA THR A 218 -8.06 -9.91 -14.26
C THR A 218 -7.70 -9.50 -12.84
N ILE A 219 -8.15 -10.25 -11.82
CA ILE A 219 -7.94 -9.88 -10.42
C ILE A 219 -6.45 -9.91 -10.04
N PHE A 220 -5.71 -10.94 -10.43
CA PHE A 220 -4.26 -10.98 -10.17
C PHE A 220 -3.50 -9.96 -11.01
N GLY A 221 -3.93 -9.69 -12.25
CA GLY A 221 -3.37 -8.63 -13.07
C GLY A 221 -3.49 -7.25 -12.41
N LEU A 222 -4.67 -6.94 -11.87
CA LEU A 222 -4.93 -5.71 -11.11
C LEU A 222 -4.01 -5.56 -9.89
N ALA A 223 -3.64 -6.67 -9.24
CA ALA A 223 -2.74 -6.65 -8.10
C ALA A 223 -1.35 -6.10 -8.48
N PHE A 224 -0.84 -6.50 -9.64
CA PHE A 224 0.46 -6.04 -10.13
C PHE A 224 0.39 -4.62 -10.69
N THR A 225 -0.64 -4.31 -11.49
CA THR A 225 -0.76 -2.99 -12.14
C THR A 225 -0.97 -1.87 -11.13
N ASN A 226 -1.73 -2.13 -10.06
CA ASN A 226 -1.97 -1.12 -9.01
C ASN A 226 -0.89 -1.18 -7.92
N GLY A 227 -0.40 -2.37 -7.58
CA GLY A 227 0.54 -2.55 -6.47
C GLY A 227 1.85 -1.79 -6.65
N ILE A 228 2.38 -1.69 -7.87
CA ILE A 228 3.67 -1.02 -8.10
C ILE A 228 3.59 0.50 -7.85
N PRO A 229 2.66 1.24 -8.49
CA PRO A 229 2.48 2.66 -8.19
C PRO A 229 2.14 2.92 -6.72
N GLU A 230 1.28 2.11 -6.11
CA GLU A 230 0.92 2.22 -4.70
C GLU A 230 2.15 2.10 -3.79
N VAL A 231 3.00 1.09 -4.03
CA VAL A 231 4.24 0.88 -3.25
C VAL A 231 5.17 2.06 -3.40
N ILE A 232 5.37 2.56 -4.61
CA ILE A 232 6.23 3.69 -4.90
C ILE A 232 5.78 4.95 -4.13
N ILE A 233 4.52 5.31 -4.25
CA ILE A 233 3.96 6.51 -3.61
C ILE A 233 4.01 6.34 -2.09
N ALA A 234 3.65 5.16 -1.59
CA ALA A 234 3.69 4.87 -0.17
C ALA A 234 5.11 5.00 0.39
N ILE A 235 6.13 4.47 -0.29
CA ILE A 235 7.52 4.60 0.18
C ILE A 235 7.93 6.06 0.27
N ILE A 236 7.68 6.87 -0.77
CA ILE A 236 8.05 8.29 -0.79
C ILE A 236 7.43 9.00 0.41
N VAL A 237 6.13 8.83 0.63
CA VAL A 237 5.41 9.54 1.70
C VAL A 237 5.82 9.02 3.07
N VAL A 238 5.83 7.71 3.29
CA VAL A 238 6.10 7.11 4.60
C VAL A 238 7.55 7.39 5.04
N VAL A 239 8.54 7.24 4.16
CA VAL A 239 9.94 7.53 4.50
C VAL A 239 10.11 9.00 4.86
N SER A 240 9.47 9.90 4.12
CA SER A 240 9.54 11.34 4.39
C SER A 240 8.92 11.70 5.74
N VAL A 241 7.72 11.18 6.03
CA VAL A 241 7.01 11.46 7.28
C VAL A 241 7.71 10.84 8.49
N ILE A 242 8.10 9.56 8.41
CA ILE A 242 8.79 8.87 9.51
C ILE A 242 10.19 9.48 9.75
N GLY A 243 10.88 9.91 8.69
CA GLY A 243 12.12 10.65 8.80
C GLY A 243 11.94 11.95 9.59
N ALA A 244 10.93 12.75 9.24
CA ALA A 244 10.63 13.99 9.93
C ALA A 244 10.21 13.78 11.41
N LEU A 245 9.38 12.77 11.69
CA LEU A 245 8.95 12.45 13.06
C LEU A 245 10.14 12.06 13.96
N LYS A 246 11.11 11.32 13.42
CA LYS A 246 12.28 10.87 14.19
C LYS A 246 13.35 11.94 14.39
N LEU A 247 13.43 12.94 13.51
CA LEU A 247 14.30 14.10 13.74
C LEU A 247 13.86 14.87 14.98
N LYS A 248 12.55 15.01 15.19
CA LYS A 248 11.96 15.67 16.37
C LYS A 248 12.19 14.93 17.70
N GLU A 249 12.41 13.62 17.67
CA GLU A 249 12.74 12.84 18.89
C GLU A 249 14.23 12.91 19.27
N ARG A 250 15.08 13.55 18.45
CA ARG A 250 16.52 13.73 18.70
C ARG A 250 16.90 15.14 19.18
N GLU A 251 15.96 16.08 19.16
CA GLU A 251 16.06 17.43 19.73
C GLU A 251 15.47 17.45 21.14
#